data_AF-A0A8W8JQJ1-F1
#
_entry.id   AF-A0A8W8JQJ1-F1
#
_cell.length_a   1.000
_cell.length_b   1.000
_cell.length_c   1.000
_cell.angle_alpha   90.00
_cell.angle_beta   90.00
_cell.angle_gamma   90.00
#
_symmetry.space_group_name_H-M   'P 1'
#
loop_
_entity.id
_entity.type
_entity.pdbx_description
1 polymer ?
#
loop_
_entity_poly.entity_id
_entity_poly.type
_entity_poly.pdbx_seq_one_letter_code
_entity_poly.pdbx_strand_id
1 'polypeptide(L)' 'VRVKVNPKFYRPTEVEFLLGDCTKAKTDLKWQPNYSFDALVKEMVESDISLMKTNPRA' A
#
# COMPACT_ATOMS: atom_id res chain seq x y z
N VAL A 1 -7.62 8.32 -19.43
CA VAL A 1 -6.57 8.20 -18.39
C VAL A 1 -5.21 8.11 -19.09
N ARG A 2 -4.23 8.96 -18.75
CA ARG A 2 -2.87 8.95 -19.32
C ARG A 2 -1.86 8.61 -18.22
N VAL A 3 -1.62 7.32 -17.99
CA VAL A 3 -0.54 6.86 -17.11
C VAL A 3 0.70 6.64 -17.98
N LYS A 4 1.84 7.15 -17.53
CA LYS A 4 3.16 6.90 -18.14
C LYS A 4 4.11 6.46 -17.05
N VAL A 5 4.89 5.41 -17.32
CA VAL A 5 5.91 4.93 -16.39
C VAL A 5 7.25 5.58 -16.75
N ASN A 6 7.97 6.09 -15.74
CA ASN A 6 9.31 6.63 -15.93
C ASN A 6 10.34 5.48 -15.86
N PRO A 7 11.15 5.23 -16.91
CA PRO A 7 12.16 4.17 -16.94
C PRO A 7 13.15 4.19 -15.75
N LYS A 8 13.39 5.37 -15.15
CA LYS A 8 14.29 5.54 -14.00
C LYS A 8 13.90 4.68 -12.78
N PHE A 9 12.61 4.33 -12.63
CA PHE A 9 12.12 3.62 -11.44
C PHE A 9 12.04 2.09 -11.60
N TYR A 10 12.38 1.54 -12.77
CA TYR A 10 12.46 0.09 -12.92
C TYR A 10 13.69 -0.47 -12.21
N ARG A 11 13.54 -1.62 -11.56
CA ARG A 11 14.69 -2.37 -11.04
C ARG A 11 14.99 -3.55 -11.98
N PRO A 12 16.28 -3.90 -12.19
CA PRO A 12 16.67 -5.01 -13.04
C PRO A 12 16.07 -6.37 -12.64
N THR A 13 15.72 -6.51 -11.36
CA THR A 13 15.13 -7.71 -10.78
C THR A 13 13.84 -7.33 -10.06
N GLU A 14 12.71 -7.39 -10.77
CA GLU A 14 11.39 -7.23 -10.16
C GLU A 14 10.88 -8.57 -9.60
N VAL A 15 10.00 -8.48 -8.62
CA VAL A 15 9.30 -9.63 -8.06
C VAL A 15 7.94 -9.75 -8.74
N GLU A 16 7.70 -10.85 -9.45
CA GLU A 16 6.46 -11.03 -10.22
C GLU A 16 5.23 -11.22 -9.34
N PHE A 17 5.38 -11.91 -8.21
CA PHE A 17 4.26 -12.21 -7.32
C PHE A 17 4.69 -12.26 -5.86
N LEU A 18 3.90 -11.61 -5.00
CA LEU A 18 4.04 -11.66 -3.55
C LEU A 18 2.68 -11.99 -2.93
N LEU A 19 2.56 -13.20 -2.38
CA LEU A 19 1.37 -13.63 -1.65
C LEU A 19 1.82 -14.44 -0.43
N GLY A 20 1.55 -13.89 0.75
CA GLY A 20 1.82 -14.56 2.02
C GLY A 20 0.64 -15.41 2.47
N ASP A 21 0.93 -16.61 2.99
CA ASP A 21 -0.02 -17.41 3.76
C ASP A 21 0.22 -17.17 5.27
N CYS A 22 -0.77 -16.59 5.94
CA CYS A 22 -0.72 -16.30 7.37
C CYS A 22 -1.44 -17.35 8.24
N THR A 23 -1.75 -18.53 7.69
CA THR A 23 -2.44 -19.62 8.41
C THR A 23 -1.80 -19.95 9.75
N LYS A 24 -0.47 -20.04 9.81
CA LYS A 24 0.24 -20.32 11.08
C LYS A 24 -0.04 -19.27 12.15
N ALA A 25 0.04 -17.98 11.80
CA ALA A 25 -0.23 -16.88 12.74
C ALA A 25 -1.70 -16.86 13.20
N LYS A 26 -2.63 -17.14 12.30
CA LYS A 26 -4.06 -17.28 12.63
C LYS A 26 -4.31 -18.41 13.62
N THR A 27 -3.66 -19.56 13.42
CA THR A 27 -3.86 -20.74 14.26
C THR A 27 -3.25 -20.56 15.64
N ASP A 28 -1.97 -20.18 15.69
CA ASP A 28 -1.18 -20.21 16.92
C ASP A 28 -1.39 -18.94 17.76
N LEU A 29 -1.50 -17.78 17.09
CA LEU A 29 -1.55 -16.47 17.74
C LEU A 29 -2.96 -15.86 17.75
N LYS A 30 -3.93 -16.51 17.10
CA LYS A 30 -5.29 -15.96 16.89
C LYS A 30 -5.27 -14.57 16.23
N TRP A 31 -4.22 -14.30 15.46
CA TRP A 31 -4.04 -13.02 14.79
C TRP A 31 -4.77 -13.01 13.45
N GLN A 32 -5.38 -11.87 13.11
CA GLN A 32 -5.97 -11.60 11.80
C GLN A 32 -5.74 -10.14 11.40
N PRO A 33 -5.65 -9.82 10.10
CA PRO A 33 -5.58 -8.43 9.65
C PRO A 33 -6.92 -7.72 9.95
N ASN A 34 -6.83 -6.51 10.51
CA ASN A 34 -8.00 -5.68 10.83
C ASN A 34 -8.31 -4.66 9.73
N TYR A 35 -7.53 -4.65 8.64
CA TYR A 35 -7.59 -3.64 7.59
C TYR A 35 -7.61 -4.28 6.22
N SER A 36 -8.43 -3.74 5.31
CA SER A 36 -8.47 -4.15 3.91
C SER A 36 -7.57 -3.24 3.06
N PHE A 37 -7.25 -3.70 1.85
CA PHE A 37 -6.49 -2.90 0.89
C PHE A 37 -7.24 -1.61 0.51
N ASP A 38 -8.55 -1.70 0.25
CA ASP A 38 -9.36 -0.54 -0.13
C ASP A 38 -9.45 0.50 0.99
N ALA A 39 -9.55 0.05 2.25
CA ALA A 39 -9.54 0.95 3.40
C ALA A 39 -8.18 1.67 3.51
N LEU A 40 -7.07 0.96 3.28
CA LEU A 40 -5.72 1.54 3.26
C LEU A 40 -5.57 2.63 2.20
N VAL A 41 -5.98 2.35 0.97
CA VAL A 41 -5.92 3.33 -0.11
C VAL A 41 -6.74 4.57 0.25
N LYS A 42 -7.96 4.38 0.76
CA LYS A 42 -8.85 5.48 1.14
C LYS A 42 -8.22 6.36 2.23
N GLU A 43 -7.79 5.75 3.33
CA GLU A 43 -7.22 6.50 4.47
C GLU A 43 -5.96 7.28 4.07
N MET A 44 -5.05 6.65 3.32
CA MET A 44 -3.81 7.30 2.89
C MET A 44 -4.10 8.54 2.01
N VAL A 45 -5.01 8.41 1.04
CA VAL A 45 -5.37 9.54 0.15
C VAL A 45 -6.07 10.65 0.93
N GLU A 46 -6.99 10.32 1.84
CA GLU A 46 -7.67 11.31 2.68
C GLU A 46 -6.67 12.07 3.57
N SER A 47 -5.70 11.34 4.14
CA SER A 47 -4.62 11.91 4.94
C SER A 47 -3.76 12.88 4.13
N ASP A 48 -3.29 12.48 2.95
CA ASP A 48 -2.49 13.33 2.07
C ASP A 48 -3.25 14.59 1.62
N ILE A 49 -4.54 14.48 1.31
CA ILE A 49 -5.38 15.65 0.98
C ILE A 49 -5.45 16.62 2.17
N SER A 50 -5.62 16.10 3.38
CA SER A 50 -5.64 16.92 4.61
C SER A 50 -4.31 17.61 4.85
N LEU A 51 -3.20 16.87 4.69
CA LEU A 51 -1.84 17.38 4.83
C LEU A 51 -1.56 18.50 3.81
N MET A 52 -1.86 18.26 2.53
CA MET A 52 -1.61 19.23 1.45
C MET A 52 -2.47 20.50 1.58
N LYS A 53 -3.68 20.42 2.15
CA LYS A 53 -4.49 21.60 2.48
C LYS A 53 -3.84 22.45 3.57
N THR A 54 -3.15 21.83 4.52
CA THR A 54 -2.54 22.50 5.68
C THR A 54 -1.12 23.00 5.38
N ASN A 55 -0.32 22.21 4.68
CA ASN A 55 1.04 22.52 4.26
C ASN A 55 1.30 22.01 2.83
N PRO A 56 1.14 22.86 1.80
CA PRO A 56 1.34 22.49 0.40
C PRO A 56 2.79 22.16 0.00
N ARG A 57 3.75 22.24 0.94
CA ARG A 57 5.18 21.96 0.71
C ARG A 57 5.71 20.82 1.59
N ALA A 58 4.83 20.07 2.24
CA ALA A 58 5.22 18.88 3.00
C ALA A 58 5.81 17.80 2.09
#